data_AF-A0A350UJ70-F1
#
_entry.id   AF-A0A350UJ70-F1
#
_cell.length_a   1.000
_cell.length_b   1.000
_cell.length_c   1.000
_cell.angle_alpha   90.00
_cell.angle_beta   90.00
_cell.angle_gamma   90.00
#
_symmetry.space_group_name_H-M   'P 1'
#
loop_
_entity.id
_entity.type
_entity.pdbx_description
1 polymer ?
#
loop_
_entity_poly.entity_id
_entity_poly.type
_entity_poly.pdbx_seq_one_letter_code
_entity_poly.pdbx_strand_id
1 'polypeptide(L)' 'MKAIRLFIPVLTLLAAFLATSGISFATKEMGKKEKKPCTTCHPKGKLKELNDVGKYYKDKGTLEGAPATK' A
#
# COMPACT_ATOMS: atom_id res chain seq x y z
N MET A 1 12.52 10.06 37.72
CA MET A 1 13.66 9.47 36.97
C MET A 1 13.30 8.29 36.07
N LYS A 2 12.32 7.42 36.40
CA LYS A 2 11.92 6.28 35.55
C LYS A 2 11.12 6.67 34.29
N ALA A 3 10.22 7.67 34.40
CA ALA A 3 9.39 8.12 33.28
C ALA A 3 10.19 8.73 32.11
N ILE A 4 11.24 9.53 32.41
CA ILE A 4 12.11 10.13 31.38
C ILE A 4 12.90 9.07 30.61
N ARG A 5 13.37 8.01 31.29
CA ARG A 5 14.08 6.89 30.63
C ARG A 5 13.18 6.06 29.73
N LEU A 6 11.87 6.05 29.96
CA LEU A 6 10.88 5.38 29.12
C LEU A 6 10.36 6.29 28.00
N PHE A 7 10.36 7.60 28.20
CA PHE A 7 9.86 8.57 27.20
C PHE A 7 10.72 8.60 25.94
N ILE A 8 12.05 8.58 26.09
CA ILE A 8 12.99 8.61 24.96
C ILE A 8 12.76 7.42 24.01
N PRO A 9 12.79 6.14 24.47
CA PRO A 9 12.59 5.01 23.58
C PRO A 9 11.19 4.99 22.97
N VAL A 10 10.14 5.36 23.72
CA VAL A 10 8.76 5.43 23.22
C VAL A 10 8.62 6.47 22.10
N LEU A 11 9.24 7.63 22.27
CA LEU A 11 9.19 8.69 21.25
C LEU A 11 9.95 8.29 19.98
N THR A 12 11.11 7.64 20.10
CA THR A 12 11.82 7.08 18.94
C THR A 12 11.03 5.96 18.25
N LEU A 13 10.35 5.10 19.00
CA LEU A 13 9.52 4.04 18.42
C LEU A 13 8.35 4.61 17.63
N LEU A 14 7.71 5.65 18.18
CA LEU A 14 6.60 6.35 17.53
C LEU A 14 7.06 7.07 16.26
N ALA A 15 8.20 7.78 16.31
CA ALA A 15 8.78 8.44 15.15
C ALA A 15 9.17 7.44 14.05
N ALA A 16 9.76 6.29 14.41
CA ALA A 16 10.08 5.24 13.47
C ALA A 16 8.83 4.62 12.84
N PHE A 17 7.76 4.43 13.61
CA PHE A 17 6.48 3.92 13.12
C PHE A 17 5.84 4.87 12.12
N LEU A 18 5.82 6.19 12.41
CA LEU A 18 5.29 7.19 11.48
C LEU A 18 6.14 7.33 10.21
N ALA A 19 7.47 7.19 10.31
CA ALA A 19 8.37 7.23 9.16
C ALA A 19 8.24 5.99 8.26
N THR A 20 7.82 4.84 8.81
CA THR A 20 7.71 3.57 8.07
C THR A 20 6.28 3.18 7.72
N SER A 21 5.27 3.85 8.27
CA SER A 21 3.87 3.74 7.84
C SER A 21 3.70 4.36 6.46
N GLY A 22 4.17 3.65 5.44
CA GLY A 22 4.00 4.02 4.05
C GLY A 22 2.51 4.18 3.73
N ILE A 23 2.22 5.17 2.89
CA ILE A 23 0.86 5.52 2.48
C ILE A 23 0.27 4.31 1.75
N SER A 24 -0.53 3.51 2.46
CA SER A 24 -1.21 2.35 1.88
C SER A 24 -2.46 2.84 1.15
N PHE A 25 -2.30 3.14 -0.13
CA PHE A 25 -3.40 3.53 -1.03
C PHE A 25 -4.33 2.38 -1.40
N ALA A 26 -4.02 1.15 -0.96
CA ALA A 26 -4.88 -0.01 -1.12
C ALA A 26 -5.94 -0.03 0.01
N THR A 27 -6.98 0.79 -0.12
CA THR A 27 -8.12 0.77 0.80
C THR A 27 -8.85 -0.57 0.71
N LYS A 28 -9.35 -1.09 1.85
CA LYS A 28 -10.17 -2.32 1.88
C LYS A 28 -11.36 -2.26 0.91
N GLU A 29 -11.90 -1.07 0.64
CA GLU A 29 -12.95 -0.86 -0.36
C GLU A 29 -12.51 -1.23 -1.77
N MET A 30 -11.28 -0.90 -2.17
CA MET A 30 -10.73 -1.24 -3.49
C MET A 30 -10.60 -2.76 -3.65
N GLY A 31 -10.13 -3.44 -2.61
CA GLY A 31 -10.07 -4.91 -2.58
C GLY A 31 -11.46 -5.57 -2.61
N LYS A 32 -12.44 -4.98 -1.94
CA LYS A 32 -13.84 -5.48 -1.94
C LYS A 32 -14.57 -5.23 -3.26
N LYS A 33 -14.28 -4.10 -3.94
CA LYS A 33 -14.90 -3.72 -5.20
C LYS A 33 -14.40 -4.60 -6.34
N GLU A 34 -13.08 -4.78 -6.44
CA GLU A 34 -12.49 -5.49 -7.57
C GLU A 34 -12.42 -7.01 -7.37
N LYS A 35 -12.22 -7.49 -6.12
CA LYS A 35 -12.03 -8.93 -5.79
C LYS A 35 -11.02 -9.64 -6.69
N LYS A 36 -10.08 -8.91 -7.29
CA LYS A 36 -9.03 -9.45 -8.16
C LYS A 36 -7.80 -9.83 -7.32
N PRO A 37 -7.03 -10.84 -7.75
CA PRO A 37 -5.77 -11.18 -7.08
C PRO A 37 -4.78 -10.02 -7.18
N CYS A 38 -3.86 -9.90 -6.21
CA CYS A 38 -2.83 -8.85 -6.22
C CYS A 38 -2.01 -8.84 -7.52
N THR A 39 -1.86 -10.01 -8.16
CA THR A 39 -1.15 -10.18 -9.45
C THR A 39 -1.83 -9.47 -10.62
N THR A 40 -3.09 -9.03 -10.46
CA THR A 40 -3.78 -8.25 -11.49
C THR A 40 -3.20 -6.84 -11.60
N CYS A 41 -2.84 -6.21 -10.49
CA CYS A 41 -2.28 -4.84 -10.47
C CYS A 41 -0.77 -4.82 -10.18
N HIS A 42 -0.23 -5.89 -9.63
CA HIS A 42 1.19 -6.03 -9.29
C HIS A 42 1.85 -7.16 -10.09
N PRO A 43 3.10 -7.01 -10.53
CA PRO A 43 3.87 -8.13 -11.06
C PRO A 43 4.07 -9.21 -9.98
N LYS A 44 4.15 -10.48 -10.39
CA LYS A 44 4.46 -11.59 -9.48
C LYS A 44 5.77 -11.30 -8.73
N GLY A 45 5.72 -11.38 -7.40
CA GLY A 45 6.89 -11.15 -6.52
C GLY A 45 7.24 -9.68 -6.28
N LYS A 46 6.55 -8.71 -6.91
CA LYS A 46 6.87 -7.28 -6.80
C LYS A 46 5.67 -6.44 -6.36
N LEU A 47 5.27 -6.61 -5.11
CA LEU A 47 4.12 -5.91 -4.52
C LEU A 47 4.28 -4.39 -4.38
N LYS A 48 5.50 -3.85 -4.54
CA LYS A 48 5.75 -2.39 -4.55
C LYS A 48 5.63 -1.77 -5.94
N GLU A 49 5.66 -2.57 -7.00
CA GLU A 49 5.58 -2.09 -8.38
C GLU A 49 4.18 -2.31 -8.94
N LEU A 50 3.67 -1.37 -9.73
CA LEU A 50 2.40 -1.50 -10.44
C LEU A 50 2.68 -1.88 -11.90
N ASN A 51 1.95 -2.88 -12.40
CA ASN A 51 1.92 -3.19 -13.83
C ASN A 51 1.01 -2.19 -14.58
N ASP A 52 0.84 -2.36 -15.89
CA ASP A 52 0.06 -1.41 -16.71
C ASP A 52 -1.42 -1.34 -16.26
N VAL A 53 -1.99 -2.46 -15.82
CA VAL A 53 -3.35 -2.52 -15.24
C VAL A 53 -3.42 -1.74 -13.93
N GLY A 54 -2.44 -1.90 -13.05
CA GLY A 54 -2.37 -1.21 -11.78
C GLY A 54 -2.19 0.30 -11.96
N LYS A 55 -1.37 0.73 -12.93
CA LYS A 55 -1.21 2.15 -13.29
C LYS A 55 -2.52 2.72 -13.82
N TYR A 56 -3.17 2.00 -14.75
CA TYR A 56 -4.49 2.38 -15.27
C TYR A 56 -5.52 2.54 -14.14
N TYR A 57 -5.56 1.61 -13.19
CA TYR A 57 -6.45 1.67 -12.04
C TYR A 57 -6.16 2.86 -11.11
N LYS A 58 -4.88 3.19 -10.92
CA LYS A 58 -4.46 4.36 -10.13
C LYS A 58 -4.97 5.67 -10.75
N ASP A 59 -4.97 5.77 -12.06
CA ASP A 59 -5.39 6.98 -12.78
C ASP A 59 -6.92 7.05 -13.01
N LYS A 60 -7.58 5.91 -13.22
CA LYS A 60 -9.00 5.84 -13.59
C LYS A 60 -9.94 5.40 -12.46
N GLY A 61 -9.43 4.75 -11.42
CA GLY A 61 -10.25 4.22 -10.32
C GLY A 61 -11.18 3.07 -10.71
N THR A 62 -10.99 2.45 -11.89
CA THR A 62 -11.75 1.30 -12.39
C THR A 62 -10.84 0.35 -13.17
N LEU A 63 -11.12 -0.95 -13.11
CA LEU A 63 -10.47 -1.97 -13.95
C LEU A 63 -11.20 -2.18 -15.30
N GLU A 64 -12.30 -1.47 -15.54
CA GLU A 64 -13.04 -1.54 -16.80
C GLU A 64 -12.25 -0.85 -17.93
N GLY A 65 -11.93 -1.63 -18.98
CA GLY A 65 -11.10 -1.18 -20.10
C GLY A 65 -9.59 -1.18 -19.82
N ALA A 66 -9.15 -1.76 -18.70
CA ALA A 66 -7.73 -1.90 -18.42
C ALA A 66 -7.01 -2.73 -19.51
N PRO A 67 -5.78 -2.37 -19.89
CA PRO A 67 -5.02 -3.10 -20.91
C PRO A 67 -4.83 -4.56 -20.50
N ALA A 68 -4.93 -5.49 -21.45
CA ALA A 68 -4.71 -6.91 -21.18
C ALA A 68 -3.33 -7.11 -20.54
N THR A 69 -3.30 -7.75 -19.37
CA THR A 69 -2.07 -8.10 -18.68
C THR A 69 -1.36 -9.15 -19.54
N LYS A 70 -0.28 -8.75 -20.22
CA LYS A 70 0.57 -9.67 -20.99
C LYS A 70 1.40 -10.55 -20.07
#